data_AF-A0AAW0JTM9-F1
#
_entry.id   AF-A0AAW0JTM9-F1
#
_cell.length_a   1.000
_cell.length_b   1.000
_cell.length_c   1.000
_cell.angle_alpha   90.00
_cell.angle_beta   90.00
_cell.angle_gamma   90.00
#
_symmetry.space_group_name_H-M   'P 1'
#
loop_
_entity.id
_entity.type
_entity.pdbx_description
1 polymer ?
#
loop_
_entity_poly.entity_id
_entity_poly.type
_entity_poly.pdbx_seq_one_letter_code
_entity_poly.pdbx_strand_id
1 'polypeptide(L)'
;VYICRVFLVGGTATRQRGFLGCIRSLQLNGVTLDLEERATVTPGVQPGCRGHCGSYGKLCRHGGKCREKPSGFFCDCSSSAYAGPFCSNGSLQIRYKLNKYQEPDVFSFDFKSMADGQLHHIKIAREEAMVFVEIDENTRRQTYLSSGTEFSAVKSLVLGRMLGK
;
A
#
# COMPACT_ATOMS: atom_id res chain seq x y z
N VAL A 1 22.63 6.21 1.01
CA VAL A 1 22.82 6.77 2.36
C VAL A 1 22.00 8.04 2.51
N TYR A 2 21.40 8.26 3.68
CA TYR A 2 20.50 9.39 3.94
C TYR A 2 21.26 10.44 4.76
N ILE A 3 21.17 11.73 4.41
CA ILE A 3 21.88 12.81 5.11
C ILE A 3 20.97 13.49 6.13
N CYS A 4 21.38 13.75 7.37
CA CYS A 4 20.60 14.56 8.34
C CYS A 4 21.23 15.95 8.63
N ARG A 5 20.50 17.03 8.26
CA ARG A 5 20.63 18.50 8.53
C ARG A 5 21.69 19.38 7.81
N VAL A 6 21.14 20.20 6.89
CA VAL A 6 21.65 21.38 6.13
C VAL A 6 22.66 21.13 5.00
N PHE A 7 22.15 21.02 3.77
CA PHE A 7 22.88 21.31 2.54
C PHE A 7 22.19 22.49 1.83
N LEU A 8 22.94 23.56 1.57
CA LEU A 8 22.46 24.74 0.86
C LEU A 8 22.84 24.61 -0.62
N VAL A 9 21.85 24.57 -1.51
CA VAL A 9 22.04 25.00 -2.90
C VAL A 9 21.27 26.32 -3.04
N GLY A 10 21.99 27.43 -2.83
CA GLY A 10 21.48 28.79 -3.06
C GLY A 10 21.00 29.61 -1.84
N GLY A 11 21.58 29.45 -0.65
CA GLY A 11 21.32 30.38 0.47
C GLY A 11 22.59 30.62 1.30
N THR A 12 22.88 31.87 1.64
CA THR A 12 24.08 32.29 2.38
C THR A 12 23.97 32.00 3.87
N ALA A 13 25.09 32.15 4.60
CA ALA A 13 25.25 32.01 6.06
C ALA A 13 24.35 32.93 6.94
N THR A 14 23.32 33.55 6.37
CA THR A 14 22.51 34.62 6.97
C THR A 14 21.01 34.28 6.90
N ARG A 15 20.50 33.76 8.02
CA ARG A 15 19.10 33.87 8.50
C ARG A 15 17.95 33.38 7.59
N GLN A 16 18.11 32.28 6.85
CA GLN A 16 16.95 31.55 6.29
C GLN A 16 16.70 30.23 7.04
N ARG A 17 15.42 29.90 7.26
CA ARG A 17 15.00 28.64 7.90
C ARG A 17 15.47 27.47 7.02
N GLY A 18 16.41 26.67 7.52
CA GLY A 18 16.95 25.51 6.80
C GLY A 18 15.99 24.32 6.72
N PHE A 19 16.29 23.36 5.85
CA PHE A 19 15.58 22.08 5.73
C PHE A 19 15.95 21.12 6.88
N LEU A 20 14.96 20.58 7.57
CA LEU A 20 15.11 19.50 8.56
C LEU A 20 14.49 18.22 7.96
N GLY A 21 15.33 17.28 7.56
CA GLY A 21 14.90 16.01 6.96
C GLY A 21 16.07 15.25 6.38
N CYS A 22 15.76 14.24 5.56
CA CYS A 22 16.77 13.39 4.93
C CYS A 22 16.80 13.55 3.40
N ILE A 23 17.99 13.71 2.83
CA ILE A 23 18.20 13.77 1.37
C ILE A 23 18.81 12.45 0.90
N ARG A 24 18.33 11.94 -0.24
CA ARG A 24 18.84 10.76 -0.95
C ARG A 24 18.86 11.03 -2.46
N SER A 25 19.82 10.46 -3.17
CA SER A 25 19.90 10.49 -4.64
C SER A 25 19.89 11.91 -5.22
N LEU A 26 20.64 12.84 -4.61
CA LEU A 26 20.78 14.19 -5.17
C LEU A 26 21.52 14.10 -6.51
N GLN A 27 20.91 14.66 -7.54
CA GLN A 27 21.50 14.75 -8.88
C GLN A 27 21.76 16.20 -9.24
N LEU A 28 22.89 16.46 -9.88
CA LEU A 28 23.25 17.75 -10.43
C LEU A 28 23.70 17.55 -11.87
N ASN A 29 22.95 18.13 -12.83
CA ASN A 29 23.17 17.95 -14.26
C ASN A 29 23.17 16.47 -14.70
N GLY A 30 22.29 15.65 -14.10
CA GLY A 30 22.21 14.21 -14.37
C GLY A 30 23.28 13.36 -13.68
N VAL A 31 24.28 13.97 -13.04
CA VAL A 31 25.30 13.25 -12.25
C VAL A 31 24.76 13.04 -10.84
N THR A 32 24.72 11.79 -10.39
CA THR A 32 24.39 11.47 -9.00
C THR A 32 25.59 11.80 -8.11
N LEU A 33 25.40 12.68 -7.14
CA LEU A 33 26.46 13.09 -6.21
C LEU A 33 26.59 12.09 -5.06
N ASP A 34 27.82 11.79 -4.67
CA ASP A 34 28.07 11.09 -3.41
C ASP A 34 27.78 12.03 -2.24
N LEU A 35 26.71 11.68 -1.55
CA LEU A 35 26.16 12.40 -0.42
C LEU A 35 26.79 11.96 0.91
N GLU A 36 27.33 10.75 0.98
CA GLU A 36 27.87 10.18 2.21
C GLU A 36 29.23 10.80 2.54
N GLU A 37 30.13 10.84 1.56
CA GLU A 37 31.43 11.49 1.72
C GLU A 37 31.25 12.98 2.08
N ARG A 38 30.37 13.69 1.37
CA ARG A 38 30.08 15.10 1.62
C ARG A 38 29.48 15.35 3.01
N ALA A 39 28.68 14.42 3.53
CA ALA A 39 28.11 14.51 4.86
C ALA A 39 29.18 14.46 5.96
N THR A 40 30.24 13.67 5.80
CA THR A 40 31.29 13.52 6.83
C THR A 40 32.07 14.81 7.09
N VAL A 41 32.22 15.66 6.07
CA VAL A 41 32.98 16.92 6.15
C VAL A 41 32.12 18.15 6.39
N THR A 42 30.78 18.01 6.40
CA THR A 42 29.86 19.14 6.55
C THR A 42 29.38 19.26 8.00
N PRO A 43 29.67 20.36 8.72
CA PRO A 43 29.23 20.54 10.10
C PRO A 43 27.70 20.52 10.23
N GLY A 44 27.19 19.81 11.24
CA GLY A 44 25.75 19.68 11.50
C GLY A 44 25.04 18.64 10.62
N VAL A 45 25.78 18.01 9.70
CA VAL A 45 25.30 16.95 8.83
C VAL A 45 25.73 15.57 9.35
N GLN A 46 24.82 14.60 9.40
CA GLN A 46 25.17 13.20 9.71
C GLN A 46 25.01 12.29 8.48
N PRO A 47 26.00 11.42 8.20
CA PRO A 47 25.84 10.34 7.24
C PRO A 47 24.92 9.27 7.84
N GLY A 48 24.05 8.73 7.00
CA GLY A 48 23.03 7.79 7.43
C GLY A 48 21.84 8.47 8.07
N CYS A 49 20.67 7.94 7.75
CA CYS A 49 19.41 8.28 8.40
C CYS A 49 18.50 7.08 8.22
N ARG A 50 17.78 6.74 9.30
CA ARG A 50 16.77 5.69 9.24
C ARG A 50 15.57 6.29 8.52
N GLY A 51 15.36 5.89 7.27
CA GLY A 51 14.14 6.19 6.54
C GLY A 51 12.91 5.64 7.26
N HIS A 52 11.71 5.95 6.77
CA HIS A 52 10.49 5.48 7.40
C HIS A 52 10.45 3.95 7.49
N CYS A 53 10.99 3.22 6.52
CA CYS A 53 11.07 1.77 6.57
C CYS A 53 12.08 1.25 7.60
N GLY A 54 13.12 2.02 7.94
CA GLY A 54 14.03 1.66 9.03
C GLY A 54 13.35 1.71 10.41
N SER A 55 12.43 2.66 10.61
CA SER A 55 11.72 2.85 11.88
C SER A 55 10.40 2.07 11.96
N TYR A 56 9.64 2.08 10.86
CA TYR A 56 8.27 1.57 10.78
C TYR A 56 8.15 0.32 9.90
N GLY A 57 9.21 -0.15 9.24
CA GLY A 57 9.14 -1.29 8.33
C GLY A 57 8.65 -2.59 9.01
N LYS A 58 8.94 -2.75 10.30
CA LYS A 58 8.41 -3.86 11.12
C LYS A 58 6.88 -3.88 11.26
N LEU A 59 6.19 -2.78 10.92
CA LEU A 59 4.74 -2.73 10.89
C LEU A 59 4.17 -3.47 9.66
N CYS A 60 4.96 -3.68 8.60
CA CYS A 60 4.56 -4.49 7.46
C CYS A 60 4.59 -5.97 7.85
N ARG A 61 3.42 -6.57 8.04
CA ARG A 61 3.27 -7.96 8.49
C ARG A 61 3.25 -8.95 7.33
N HIS A 62 3.30 -10.24 7.67
CA HIS A 62 3.10 -11.37 6.75
C HIS A 62 3.93 -11.30 5.46
N GLY A 63 5.20 -10.89 5.57
CA GLY A 63 6.10 -10.79 4.42
C GLY A 63 5.87 -9.58 3.51
N GLY A 64 5.05 -8.61 3.94
CA GLY A 64 4.89 -7.32 3.26
C GLY A 64 6.21 -6.55 3.22
N LYS A 65 6.55 -6.01 2.05
CA LYS A 65 7.79 -5.23 1.86
C LYS A 65 7.53 -3.76 2.16
N CYS A 66 8.26 -3.18 3.11
CA CYS A 66 8.19 -1.75 3.30
C CYS A 66 8.83 -0.99 2.13
N ARG A 67 8.13 0.04 1.65
CA ARG A 67 8.59 0.93 0.58
C ARG A 67 8.50 2.38 1.04
N GLU A 68 9.60 3.11 0.88
CA GLU A 68 9.67 4.55 1.18
C GLU A 68 8.79 5.36 0.22
N LYS A 69 8.16 6.41 0.74
CA LYS A 69 7.48 7.46 -0.03
C LYS A 69 8.10 8.83 0.32
N PRO A 70 7.95 9.85 -0.54
CA PRO A 70 8.43 11.20 -0.25
C PRO A 70 7.94 11.76 1.11
N SER A 71 6.73 11.38 1.50
CA SER A 71 6.09 11.80 2.76
C SER A 71 5.61 10.60 3.59
N GLY A 72 6.45 9.58 3.78
CA GLY A 72 6.15 8.44 4.65
C GLY A 72 6.62 7.10 4.11
N PHE A 73 5.83 6.05 4.38
CA PHE A 73 6.05 4.71 3.84
C PHE A 73 4.72 4.05 3.49
N PHE A 74 4.80 2.92 2.79
CA PHE A 74 3.70 1.98 2.64
C PHE A 74 4.21 0.55 2.65
N CYS A 75 3.32 -0.39 2.99
CA CYS A 75 3.62 -1.80 2.86
C CYS A 75 3.14 -2.30 1.48
N ASP A 76 4.09 -2.79 0.69
CA ASP A 76 3.83 -3.53 -0.53
C ASP A 76 3.49 -4.99 -0.16
N CYS A 77 2.19 -5.28 -0.15
CA CYS A 77 1.67 -6.60 0.16
C CYS A 77 1.51 -7.48 -1.09
N SER A 78 2.00 -7.04 -2.26
CA SER A 78 1.77 -7.74 -3.53
C SER A 78 2.33 -9.17 -3.53
N SER A 79 3.30 -9.48 -2.68
CA SER A 79 3.89 -10.82 -2.51
C SER A 79 3.32 -11.62 -1.33
N SER A 80 2.25 -11.14 -0.68
CA SER A 80 1.59 -11.86 0.42
C SER A 80 0.12 -12.13 0.13
N ALA A 81 -0.49 -13.01 0.92
CA ALA A 81 -1.94 -13.29 0.88
C ALA A 81 -2.76 -12.27 1.71
N TYR A 82 -2.12 -11.22 2.22
CA TYR A 82 -2.74 -10.23 3.09
C TYR A 82 -2.77 -8.86 2.40
N ALA A 83 -3.80 -8.08 2.68
CA ALA A 83 -4.03 -6.74 2.17
C ALA A 83 -4.04 -5.69 3.31
N GLY A 84 -4.37 -4.46 2.93
CA GLY A 84 -4.44 -3.32 3.84
C GLY A 84 -3.10 -2.61 4.05
N PRO A 85 -3.09 -1.51 4.80
CA PRO A 85 -1.94 -0.61 4.92
C PRO A 85 -0.70 -1.27 5.54
N PHE A 86 -0.89 -2.33 6.32
CA PHE A 86 0.16 -3.05 7.06
C PHE A 86 0.23 -4.54 6.70
N CYS A 87 -0.44 -4.97 5.63
CA CYS A 87 -0.52 -6.38 5.22
C CYS A 87 -1.04 -7.30 6.34
N SER A 88 -2.03 -6.82 7.09
CA SER A 88 -2.65 -7.56 8.20
C SER A 88 -4.00 -8.14 7.84
N ASN A 89 -4.61 -7.68 6.75
CA ASN A 89 -5.96 -8.07 6.41
C ASN A 89 -5.96 -9.29 5.47
N GLY A 90 -6.21 -10.48 6.00
CA GLY A 90 -6.41 -11.68 5.19
C GLY A 90 -7.87 -11.92 4.83
N SER A 91 -8.73 -10.90 4.82
CA SER A 91 -10.14 -11.04 4.44
C SER A 91 -10.33 -10.99 2.93
N LEU A 92 -11.38 -11.66 2.45
CA LEU A 92 -11.79 -11.60 1.06
C LEU A 92 -12.39 -10.22 0.76
N GLN A 93 -11.70 -9.46 -0.09
CA GLN A 93 -12.23 -8.20 -0.61
C GLN A 93 -12.84 -8.43 -2.00
N ILE A 94 -14.08 -8.02 -2.17
CA ILE A 94 -14.82 -8.12 -3.43
C ILE A 94 -15.04 -6.71 -3.97
N ARG A 95 -14.82 -6.55 -5.29
CA ARG A 95 -14.91 -5.26 -5.98
C ARG A 95 -15.85 -5.35 -7.17
N TYR A 96 -16.90 -4.55 -7.18
CA TYR A 96 -17.84 -4.44 -8.30
C TYR A 96 -17.63 -3.12 -9.02
N LYS A 97 -17.26 -3.18 -10.31
CA LYS A 97 -17.18 -2.01 -11.19
C LYS A 97 -18.30 -2.06 -12.23
N LEU A 98 -19.42 -1.40 -11.94
CA LEU A 98 -20.60 -1.38 -12.81
C LEU A 98 -20.54 -0.26 -13.85
N ASN A 99 -19.97 0.89 -13.48
CA ASN A 99 -19.81 2.03 -14.37
C ASN A 99 -18.32 2.32 -14.60
N LYS A 100 -17.93 2.55 -15.85
CA LYS A 100 -16.53 2.86 -16.22
C LYS A 100 -16.03 4.14 -15.53
N TYR A 101 -16.92 5.11 -15.33
CA TYR A 101 -16.62 6.44 -14.82
C TYR A 101 -16.73 6.56 -13.29
N GLN A 102 -17.31 5.57 -12.62
CA GLN A 102 -17.39 5.56 -11.16
C GLN A 102 -16.30 4.67 -10.57
N GLU A 103 -15.95 4.97 -9.32
CA GLU A 103 -15.12 4.08 -8.51
C GLU A 103 -15.86 2.76 -8.24
N PRO A 104 -15.13 1.64 -8.10
CA PRO A 104 -15.74 0.36 -7.81
C PRO A 104 -16.32 0.33 -6.39
N ASP A 105 -17.49 -0.29 -6.23
CA ASP A 105 -18.00 -0.68 -4.93
C ASP A 105 -17.07 -1.73 -4.33
N VAL A 106 -16.49 -1.43 -3.16
CA VAL A 106 -15.57 -2.33 -2.46
C VAL A 106 -16.20 -2.75 -1.15
N PHE A 107 -16.36 -4.06 -0.96
CA PHE A 107 -16.84 -4.61 0.29
C PHE A 107 -15.97 -5.77 0.75
N SER A 108 -15.84 -5.84 2.07
CA SER A 108 -15.20 -6.92 2.80
C SER A 108 -16.15 -7.30 3.93
N PHE A 109 -16.37 -8.58 4.13
CA PHE A 109 -17.10 -9.04 5.28
C PHE A 109 -16.12 -9.44 6.38
N ASP A 110 -16.56 -9.36 7.63
CA ASP A 110 -15.83 -9.83 8.80
C ASP A 110 -15.84 -11.37 8.88
N PHE A 111 -15.37 -12.01 7.81
CA PHE A 111 -15.09 -13.44 7.80
C PHE A 111 -13.82 -13.70 8.61
N LYS A 112 -13.68 -14.97 9.04
CA LYS A 112 -12.36 -15.47 9.47
C LYS A 112 -11.36 -15.22 8.33
N SER A 113 -10.10 -14.99 8.68
CA SER A 113 -9.05 -14.77 7.70
C SER A 113 -9.00 -15.95 6.71
N MET A 114 -9.10 -15.62 5.42
CA MET A 114 -9.02 -16.54 4.28
C MET A 114 -7.57 -16.84 3.87
N ALA A 115 -6.62 -16.18 4.54
CA ALA A 115 -5.19 -16.40 4.38
C ALA A 115 -4.70 -17.49 5.35
N ASP A 116 -5.48 -18.56 5.52
CA ASP A 116 -5.21 -19.64 6.48
C ASP A 116 -4.61 -20.90 5.83
N GLY A 117 -4.50 -20.93 4.50
CA GLY A 117 -3.94 -22.04 3.74
C GLY A 117 -4.91 -23.19 3.48
N GLN A 118 -6.19 -23.02 3.81
CA GLN A 118 -7.23 -24.01 3.56
C GLN A 118 -7.93 -23.76 2.22
N LEU A 119 -8.55 -24.81 1.68
CA LEU A 119 -9.41 -24.69 0.51
C LEU A 119 -10.74 -24.10 0.94
N HIS A 120 -11.14 -22.99 0.30
CA HIS A 120 -12.42 -22.34 0.57
C HIS A 120 -13.36 -22.45 -0.62
N HIS A 121 -14.64 -22.76 -0.35
CA HIS A 121 -15.70 -22.73 -1.35
C HIS A 121 -16.44 -21.40 -1.26
N ILE A 122 -16.34 -20.56 -2.29
CA ILE A 122 -16.95 -19.22 -2.32
C ILE A 122 -18.06 -19.19 -3.36
N LYS A 123 -19.28 -18.85 -2.93
CA LYS A 123 -20.42 -18.59 -3.81
C LYS A 123 -20.80 -17.11 -3.72
N ILE A 124 -20.94 -16.47 -4.87
CA ILE A 124 -21.37 -15.08 -4.98
C ILE A 124 -22.61 -15.05 -5.88
N ALA A 125 -23.70 -14.48 -5.36
CA ALA A 125 -24.94 -14.26 -6.11
C ALA A 125 -25.29 -12.78 -6.07
N ARG A 126 -25.87 -12.25 -7.15
CA ARG A 126 -26.36 -10.87 -7.22
C ARG A 126 -27.82 -10.90 -7.62
N GLU A 127 -28.64 -10.12 -6.91
CA GLU A 127 -30.05 -9.88 -7.22
C GLU A 127 -30.25 -8.36 -7.22
N GLU A 128 -30.33 -7.76 -8.41
CA GLU A 128 -30.37 -6.29 -8.59
C GLU A 128 -29.20 -5.58 -7.88
N ALA A 129 -29.47 -4.71 -6.91
CA ALA A 129 -28.46 -4.01 -6.13
C ALA A 129 -27.87 -4.88 -5.01
N MET A 130 -28.50 -6.00 -4.64
CA MET A 130 -28.03 -6.86 -3.54
C MET A 130 -26.99 -7.86 -4.03
N VAL A 131 -25.90 -7.99 -3.27
CA VAL A 131 -24.89 -9.02 -3.47
C VAL A 131 -24.84 -9.91 -2.25
N PHE A 132 -24.94 -11.21 -2.48
CA PHE A 132 -24.87 -12.25 -1.49
C PHE A 132 -23.57 -13.03 -1.61
N VAL A 133 -22.94 -13.31 -0.48
CA VAL A 133 -21.68 -14.05 -0.41
C VAL A 133 -21.78 -15.13 0.65
N GLU A 134 -21.45 -16.35 0.24
CA GLU A 134 -21.40 -17.55 1.09
C GLU A 134 -20.00 -18.15 0.97
N ILE A 135 -19.42 -18.53 2.11
CA ILE A 135 -18.08 -19.13 2.20
C ILE A 135 -18.19 -20.37 3.08
N ASP A 136 -17.71 -21.51 2.61
CA ASP A 136 -17.62 -22.79 3.35
C ASP A 136 -18.91 -23.20 4.07
N GLU A 137 -20.06 -23.03 3.41
CA GLU A 137 -21.40 -23.33 3.97
C GLU A 137 -21.76 -22.50 5.23
N ASN A 138 -21.04 -21.41 5.48
CA ASN A 138 -21.31 -20.49 6.58
C ASN A 138 -22.47 -19.53 6.24
N THR A 139 -22.91 -18.76 7.24
CA THR A 139 -24.02 -17.81 7.11
C THR A 139 -23.84 -16.87 5.91
N ARG A 140 -24.82 -16.91 4.99
CA ARG A 140 -24.91 -16.01 3.83
C ARG A 140 -24.86 -14.56 4.29
N ARG A 141 -23.87 -13.80 3.82
CA ARG A 141 -23.74 -12.35 4.06
C ARG A 141 -24.30 -11.59 2.87
N GLN A 142 -24.81 -10.39 3.12
CA GLN A 142 -25.39 -9.53 2.08
C GLN A 142 -24.91 -8.08 2.19
N THR A 143 -24.84 -7.39 1.06
CA THR A 143 -24.54 -5.96 0.97
C THR A 143 -25.23 -5.35 -0.25
N TYR A 144 -25.28 -4.02 -0.32
CA TYR A 144 -25.89 -3.26 -1.40
C TYR A 144 -24.82 -2.55 -2.24
N LEU A 145 -24.96 -2.60 -3.57
CA LEU A 145 -24.15 -1.83 -4.51
C LEU A 145 -24.68 -0.40 -4.61
N SER A 146 -23.78 0.57 -4.82
CA SER A 146 -24.17 1.97 -4.98
C SER A 146 -24.99 2.21 -6.26
N SER A 147 -24.90 1.31 -7.25
CA SER A 147 -25.68 1.36 -8.48
C SER A 147 -26.42 0.04 -8.73
N GLY A 148 -27.75 0.11 -8.81
CA GLY A 148 -28.64 -1.04 -9.00
C GLY A 148 -28.91 -1.41 -10.47
N THR A 149 -28.07 -0.96 -11.42
CA THR A 149 -28.38 -1.14 -12.85
C THR A 149 -28.71 -2.59 -13.18
N GLU A 150 -29.84 -2.75 -13.88
CA GLU A 150 -30.42 -4.00 -14.35
C GLU A 150 -29.35 -4.85 -15.04
N PHE A 151 -29.37 -6.15 -14.75
CA PHE A 151 -28.40 -7.15 -15.18
C PHE A 151 -27.78 -6.89 -16.56
N SER A 152 -26.46 -6.69 -16.60
CA SER A 152 -25.65 -7.18 -17.71
C SER A 152 -24.77 -8.29 -17.13
N ALA A 153 -24.78 -9.47 -17.76
CA ALA A 153 -23.95 -10.61 -17.39
C ALA A 153 -22.52 -10.20 -17.00
N VAL A 154 -21.85 -10.98 -16.14
CA VAL A 154 -20.46 -10.72 -15.75
C VAL A 154 -19.61 -10.56 -17.02
N LYS A 155 -19.24 -9.31 -17.35
CA LYS A 155 -18.47 -9.01 -18.56
C LYS A 155 -17.03 -9.50 -18.46
N SER A 156 -16.48 -9.45 -17.25
CA SER A 156 -15.11 -9.84 -16.95
C SER A 156 -14.99 -10.19 -15.48
N LEU A 157 -14.27 -11.27 -15.18
CA LEU A 157 -13.82 -11.59 -13.84
C LEU A 157 -12.30 -11.42 -13.80
N VAL A 158 -11.82 -10.56 -12.91
CA VAL A 158 -10.40 -10.42 -12.62
C VAL A 158 -10.16 -11.00 -11.24
N LEU A 159 -9.44 -12.13 -11.21
CA LEU A 159 -9.00 -12.72 -9.96
C LEU A 159 -7.82 -11.93 -9.42
N GLY A 160 -7.85 -11.65 -8.12
CA GLY A 160 -6.69 -11.12 -7.41
C GLY A 160 -5.56 -12.15 -7.33
N ARG A 161 -4.50 -11.80 -6.62
CA ARG A 161 -3.41 -12.74 -6.38
C ARG A 161 -3.84 -13.80 -5.38
N MET A 162 -3.92 -15.05 -5.82
CA MET A 162 -4.09 -16.22 -4.98
C MET A 162 -2.74 -16.91 -4.84
N LEU A 163 -2.25 -17.05 -3.61
CA LEU A 163 -1.02 -17.81 -3.36
C LEU A 163 -1.43 -19.26 -3.05
N GLY A 164 -1.33 -20.12 -4.05
CA GLY A 164 -1.39 -21.58 -3.84
C GLY A 164 -0.04 -22.08 -3.31
N LYS A 165 -0.07 -23.01 -2.36
CA LYS A 165 1.04 -23.92 -2.14
C LYS A 165 0.81 -25.19 -2.96
#